data_AF-A0A1X7CK89-F1
#
_entry.id   AF-A0A1X7CK89-F1
#
_cell.length_a   1.000
_cell.length_b   1.000
_cell.length_c   1.000
_cell.angle_alpha   90.00
_cell.angle_beta   90.00
_cell.angle_gamma   90.00
#
_symmetry.space_group_name_H-M   'P 1'
#
loop_
_entity.id
_entity.type
_entity.pdbx_description
1 polymer ?
#
loop_
_entity_poly.entity_id
_entity_poly.type
_entity_poly.pdbx_seq_one_letter_code
_entity_poly.pdbx_strand_id
1 'polypeptide(L)'
;MGQQAQRNDIDTDIDTGTEKAAGEHTVPHRFTLMHDEFGDTGFGHEQYEGLRTRPPRGCEPVDWGGFALKCERPGRTLLDAVSNTVTEIRREHGLVMNSLGIEDPGEWLDADKNGYGAQIIAHLLLTAAHRASLLGYRRKELVRLLDAAGAG
;
A
#
# COMPACT_ATOMS: atom_id res chain seq x y z
N MET A 1 -60.59 -37.57 34.71
CA MET A 1 -61.05 -36.27 34.20
C MET A 1 -60.07 -35.23 34.73
N GLY A 2 -59.06 -34.75 34.03
CA GLY A 2 -58.96 -34.44 32.61
C GLY A 2 -59.10 -32.93 32.45
N GLN A 3 -57.99 -32.19 32.54
CA GLN A 3 -57.82 -30.90 31.88
C GLN A 3 -56.33 -30.53 31.79
N GLN A 4 -55.85 -30.55 30.55
CA GLN A 4 -54.60 -29.95 30.06
C GLN A 4 -54.80 -28.45 29.86
N ALA A 5 -53.75 -27.66 30.05
CA ALA A 5 -53.38 -26.48 29.24
C ALA A 5 -52.00 -26.01 29.74
N GLN A 6 -50.93 -26.48 29.11
CA GLN A 6 -50.17 -25.82 28.04
C GLN A 6 -49.04 -24.94 28.59
N ARG A 7 -47.84 -25.53 28.57
CA ARG A 7 -46.55 -24.86 28.69
C ARG A 7 -46.35 -23.98 27.46
N ASN A 8 -46.06 -22.70 27.67
CA ASN A 8 -45.47 -21.86 26.64
C ASN A 8 -43.95 -21.96 26.77
N ASP A 9 -43.36 -22.90 26.04
CA ASP A 9 -41.94 -22.90 25.76
C ASP A 9 -41.69 -21.78 24.73
N ILE A 10 -41.06 -20.69 25.18
CA ILE A 10 -40.56 -19.65 24.28
C ILE A 10 -39.22 -20.19 23.75
N ASP A 11 -39.26 -20.80 22.57
CA ASP A 11 -38.07 -21.05 21.76
C ASP A 11 -37.51 -19.68 21.33
N THR A 12 -36.48 -19.22 22.03
CA THR A 12 -35.57 -18.22 21.49
C THR A 12 -34.76 -18.88 20.38
N ASP A 13 -35.26 -18.76 19.15
CA ASP A 13 -34.46 -18.91 17.94
C ASP A 13 -33.39 -17.82 17.94
N ILE A 14 -32.23 -18.15 18.51
CA ILE A 14 -30.99 -17.45 18.27
C ILE A 14 -30.60 -17.81 16.84
N ASP A 15 -31.04 -16.98 15.90
CA ASP A 15 -30.48 -16.91 14.55
C ASP A 15 -29.01 -16.51 14.69
N THR A 16 -28.15 -17.53 14.87
CA THR A 16 -26.71 -17.44 14.68
C THR A 16 -26.44 -17.39 13.18
N GLY A 17 -26.96 -16.32 12.57
CA GLY A 17 -26.58 -15.85 11.25
C GLY A 17 -25.08 -15.66 11.27
N THR A 18 -24.38 -16.66 10.74
CA THR A 18 -22.96 -16.62 10.50
C THR A 18 -22.74 -15.41 9.58
N GLU A 19 -22.23 -14.30 10.12
CA GLU A 19 -21.69 -13.20 9.33
C GLU A 19 -20.60 -13.78 8.45
N LYS A 20 -21.02 -14.18 7.25
CA LYS A 20 -20.17 -14.50 6.13
C LYS A 20 -19.34 -13.23 5.92
N ALA A 21 -18.10 -13.24 6.41
CA ALA A 21 -17.16 -12.15 6.23
C ALA A 21 -17.30 -11.68 4.78
N ALA A 22 -17.82 -10.47 4.59
CA ALA A 22 -18.04 -9.91 3.27
C ALA A 22 -16.69 -10.00 2.54
N GLY A 23 -16.59 -10.94 1.60
CA GLY A 23 -15.35 -11.20 0.89
C GLY A 23 -14.88 -9.89 0.30
N GLU A 24 -13.77 -9.37 0.84
CA GLU A 24 -13.29 -8.04 0.55
C GLU A 24 -13.06 -7.93 -0.96
N HIS A 25 -13.93 -7.18 -1.64
CA HIS A 25 -13.86 -7.06 -3.10
C HIS A 25 -12.58 -6.33 -3.46
N THR A 26 -11.65 -7.05 -4.06
CA THR A 26 -10.41 -6.51 -4.63
C THR A 26 -10.52 -6.53 -6.15
N VAL A 27 -9.91 -5.53 -6.78
CA VAL A 27 -9.80 -5.42 -8.24
C VAL A 27 -8.32 -5.28 -8.61
N PRO A 28 -7.90 -5.69 -9.82
CA PRO A 28 -6.52 -5.50 -10.26
C PRO A 28 -6.22 -4.01 -10.47
N HIS A 29 -5.07 -3.57 -9.96
CA HIS A 29 -4.52 -2.23 -10.15
C HIS A 29 -3.16 -2.31 -10.83
N ARG A 30 -2.94 -1.45 -11.83
CA ARG A 30 -1.65 -1.32 -12.52
C ARG A 30 -0.89 -0.12 -11.98
N PHE A 31 0.38 -0.30 -11.67
CA PHE A 31 1.26 0.76 -11.18
C PHE A 31 2.73 0.40 -11.41
N THR A 32 3.59 1.41 -11.29
CA THR A 32 5.05 1.24 -11.29
C THR A 32 5.56 1.51 -9.89
N LEU A 33 6.61 0.81 -9.47
CA LEU A 33 7.43 1.15 -8.32
C LEU A 33 8.86 1.38 -8.80
N MET A 34 9.50 2.46 -8.37
CA MET A 34 10.91 2.76 -8.66
C MET A 34 11.68 2.89 -7.35
N HIS A 35 12.93 2.43 -7.37
CA HIS A 35 13.91 2.76 -6.35
C HIS A 35 14.70 3.96 -6.85
N ASP A 36 14.22 5.14 -6.46
CA ASP A 36 14.77 6.44 -6.84
C ASP A 36 15.84 6.83 -5.81
N GLU A 37 17.07 6.41 -6.07
CA GLU A 37 18.26 6.76 -5.29
C GLU A 37 19.23 7.61 -6.12
N PHE A 38 19.86 8.59 -5.47
CA PHE A 38 20.94 9.37 -6.06
C PHE A 38 22.24 8.57 -6.04
N GLY A 39 22.69 8.10 -7.20
CA GLY A 39 23.98 7.42 -7.36
C GLY A 39 24.02 6.50 -8.58
N ASP A 40 25.17 5.86 -8.82
CA ASP A 40 25.40 4.93 -9.94
C ASP A 40 24.72 3.54 -9.72
N THR A 41 23.57 3.47 -9.06
CA THR A 41 22.85 2.21 -8.80
C THR A 41 21.94 1.85 -9.98
N GLY A 42 22.56 1.47 -11.10
CA GLY A 42 21.85 1.00 -12.29
C GLY A 42 21.06 -0.30 -12.05
N PHE A 43 20.17 -0.65 -12.99
CA PHE A 43 19.30 -1.85 -12.93
C PHE A 43 20.02 -3.15 -12.54
N GLY A 44 21.29 -3.30 -12.96
CA GLY A 44 22.11 -4.47 -12.68
C GLY A 44 22.76 -4.53 -11.29
N HIS A 45 22.59 -3.51 -10.45
CA HIS A 45 23.23 -3.44 -9.13
C HIS A 45 22.88 -4.66 -8.26
N GLU A 46 23.83 -5.10 -7.43
CA GLU A 46 23.71 -6.32 -6.62
C GLU A 46 22.53 -6.26 -5.63
N GLN A 47 22.22 -5.06 -5.12
CA GLN A 47 21.09 -4.83 -4.22
C GLN A 47 19.73 -5.21 -4.81
N TYR A 48 19.62 -5.25 -6.16
CA TYR A 48 18.40 -5.61 -6.86
C TYR A 48 18.35 -7.09 -7.29
N GLU A 49 19.40 -7.87 -7.06
CA GLU A 49 19.49 -9.27 -7.51
C GLU A 49 18.29 -10.09 -7.05
N GLY A 50 17.93 -10.00 -5.76
CA GLY A 50 16.80 -10.73 -5.21
C GLY A 50 15.46 -10.38 -5.86
N LEU A 51 15.23 -9.11 -6.20
CA LEU A 51 14.01 -8.66 -6.90
C LEU A 51 14.03 -9.03 -8.38
N ARG A 52 15.21 -9.07 -9.01
CA ARG A 52 15.35 -9.54 -10.40
C ARG A 52 15.08 -11.03 -10.54
N THR A 53 15.51 -11.83 -9.57
CA THR A 53 15.37 -13.28 -9.61
C THR A 53 14.04 -13.76 -9.05
N ARG A 54 13.49 -13.07 -8.05
CA ARG A 54 12.23 -13.43 -7.38
C ARG A 54 11.37 -12.20 -7.11
N PRO A 55 10.82 -11.54 -8.15
CA PRO A 55 9.95 -10.39 -7.94
C PRO A 55 8.64 -10.80 -7.24
N PRO A 56 7.98 -9.87 -6.52
CA PRO A 56 6.62 -10.05 -6.03
C PRO A 56 5.69 -10.56 -7.13
N ARG A 57 4.76 -11.46 -6.78
CA ARG A 57 3.83 -12.01 -7.77
C ARG A 57 3.08 -10.88 -8.48
N GLY A 58 3.03 -10.91 -9.81
CA GLY A 58 2.35 -9.87 -10.61
C GLY A 58 3.20 -8.62 -10.84
N CYS A 59 4.47 -8.62 -10.45
CA CYS A 59 5.43 -7.59 -10.75
C CYS A 59 6.55 -8.11 -11.66
N GLU A 60 7.04 -7.25 -12.55
CA GLU A 60 8.12 -7.52 -13.49
C GLU A 60 9.23 -6.45 -13.35
N PRO A 61 10.50 -6.84 -13.13
CA PRO A 61 11.64 -5.93 -13.17
C PRO A 61 11.82 -5.31 -14.55
N VAL A 62 11.96 -3.98 -14.60
CA VAL A 62 12.24 -3.23 -15.82
C VAL A 62 13.34 -2.20 -15.58
N ASP A 63 14.13 -1.95 -16.62
CA ASP A 63 15.14 -0.88 -16.63
C ASP A 63 14.55 0.37 -17.30
N TRP A 64 14.27 1.39 -16.48
CA TRP A 64 13.73 2.69 -16.90
C TRP A 64 14.71 3.83 -16.62
N GLY A 65 16.02 3.57 -16.76
CA GLY A 65 17.08 4.48 -16.31
C GLY A 65 17.43 4.29 -14.83
N GLY A 66 17.03 3.16 -14.26
CA GLY A 66 17.09 2.81 -12.85
C GLY A 66 16.29 1.53 -12.59
N PHE A 67 16.36 1.00 -11.36
CA PHE A 67 15.60 -0.20 -11.01
C PHE A 67 14.12 0.10 -10.76
N ALA A 68 13.26 -0.53 -11.55
CA ALA A 68 11.82 -0.38 -11.44
C ALA A 68 11.09 -1.73 -11.53
N LEU A 69 9.86 -1.73 -11.05
CA LEU A 69 8.91 -2.84 -11.16
C LEU A 69 7.64 -2.33 -11.83
N LYS A 70 7.19 -2.99 -12.90
CA LYS A 70 5.80 -2.87 -13.39
C LYS A 70 4.94 -3.89 -12.68
N CYS A 71 3.85 -3.45 -12.06
CA CYS A 71 3.00 -4.33 -11.28
C CYS A 71 1.55 -4.30 -11.77
N GLU A 72 0.90 -5.46 -11.75
CA GLU A 72 -0.55 -5.61 -11.74
C GLU A 72 -0.94 -6.43 -10.51
N ARG A 73 -1.55 -5.80 -9.50
CA ARG A 73 -1.81 -6.41 -8.19
C ARG A 73 -3.24 -6.18 -7.74
N PRO A 74 -3.88 -7.16 -7.06
CA PRO A 74 -5.18 -6.95 -6.47
C PRO A 74 -5.09 -6.01 -5.26
N GLY A 75 -6.11 -5.16 -5.10
CA GLY A 75 -6.28 -4.33 -3.92
C GLY A 75 -7.69 -3.75 -3.87
N ARG A 76 -8.11 -3.31 -2.69
CA ARG A 76 -9.38 -2.58 -2.54
C ARG A 76 -9.34 -1.23 -3.26
N THR A 77 -8.17 -0.61 -3.23
CA THR A 77 -7.84 0.66 -3.86
C THR A 77 -6.40 0.60 -4.38
N LEU A 78 -6.01 1.56 -5.21
CA LEU A 78 -4.63 1.64 -5.71
C LEU A 78 -3.62 1.77 -4.55
N LEU A 79 -3.90 2.63 -3.56
CA LEU A 79 -3.03 2.80 -2.39
C LEU A 79 -2.88 1.50 -1.59
N ASP A 80 -3.92 0.69 -1.49
CA ASP A 80 -3.87 -0.62 -0.83
C ASP A 80 -2.97 -1.60 -1.59
N ALA A 81 -3.11 -1.68 -2.92
CA ALA A 81 -2.26 -2.52 -3.77
C ALA A 81 -0.78 -2.10 -3.70
N VAL A 82 -0.50 -0.79 -3.73
CA VAL A 82 0.85 -0.23 -3.59
C VAL A 82 1.42 -0.51 -2.21
N SER A 83 0.68 -0.19 -1.13
CA SER A 83 1.16 -0.37 0.26
C SER A 83 1.50 -1.83 0.56
N ASN A 84 0.66 -2.77 0.10
CA ASN A 84 0.90 -4.20 0.26
C ASN A 84 2.16 -4.65 -0.48
N THR A 85 2.36 -4.15 -1.71
CA THR A 85 3.54 -4.50 -2.53
C THR A 85 4.82 -3.92 -1.96
N VAL A 86 4.83 -2.66 -1.52
CA VAL A 86 5.99 -2.04 -0.86
C VAL A 86 6.32 -2.76 0.45
N THR A 87 5.30 -3.14 1.24
CA THR A 87 5.50 -3.90 2.48
C THR A 87 6.10 -5.29 2.20
N GLU A 88 5.62 -5.99 1.18
CA GLU A 88 6.18 -7.28 0.73
C GLU A 88 7.65 -7.11 0.35
N ILE A 89 7.97 -6.15 -0.53
CA ILE A 89 9.34 -5.88 -0.98
C ILE A 89 10.26 -5.57 0.20
N ARG A 90 9.83 -4.69 1.11
CA ARG A 90 10.64 -4.32 2.28
C ARG A 90 10.92 -5.52 3.19
N ARG A 91 9.92 -6.39 3.40
CA ARG A 91 10.07 -7.56 4.27
C ARG A 91 10.92 -8.65 3.66
N GLU A 92 10.76 -8.90 2.36
CA GLU A 92 11.39 -10.03 1.67
C GLU A 92 12.75 -9.70 1.06
N HIS A 93 12.98 -8.43 0.71
CA HIS A 93 14.18 -7.96 0.00
C HIS A 93 14.92 -6.84 0.74
N GLY A 94 14.39 -6.31 1.84
CA GLY A 94 15.06 -5.24 2.60
C GLY A 94 15.10 -3.88 1.90
N LEU A 95 14.37 -3.73 0.78
CA LEU A 95 14.37 -2.51 -0.05
C LEU A 95 13.06 -1.73 0.13
N VAL A 96 13.12 -0.41 0.09
CA VAL A 96 11.94 0.45 0.07
C VAL A 96 11.81 1.11 -1.30
N MET A 97 10.88 0.63 -2.13
CA MET A 97 10.54 1.33 -3.36
C MET A 97 9.87 2.66 -2.99
N ASN A 98 10.51 3.77 -3.33
CA ASN A 98 10.22 5.11 -2.78
C ASN A 98 9.54 6.05 -3.80
N SER A 99 9.31 5.59 -5.04
CA SER A 99 8.69 6.38 -6.10
C SER A 99 7.73 5.54 -6.94
N LEU A 100 6.73 6.19 -7.57
CA LEU A 100 5.89 5.59 -8.61
C LEU A 100 6.36 5.96 -10.03
N GLY A 101 7.55 6.56 -10.16
CA GLY A 101 8.09 7.05 -11.44
C GLY A 101 7.44 8.33 -11.93
N ILE A 102 6.88 9.14 -11.02
CA ILE A 102 6.42 10.50 -11.30
C ILE A 102 7.64 11.40 -11.15
N GLU A 103 8.02 12.05 -12.25
CA GLU A 103 9.25 12.84 -12.39
C GLU A 103 9.35 13.97 -11.36
N ASP A 104 10.60 14.23 -10.94
CA ASP A 104 11.09 15.43 -10.24
C ASP A 104 10.86 15.66 -8.72
N PRO A 105 10.86 14.65 -7.82
CA PRO A 105 10.99 14.91 -6.37
C PRO A 105 12.39 15.39 -5.95
N GLY A 106 13.38 15.20 -6.84
CA GLY A 106 14.80 15.21 -6.51
C GLY A 106 15.47 16.58 -6.45
N GLU A 107 14.89 17.59 -7.08
CA GLU A 107 15.43 18.96 -7.03
C GLU A 107 15.31 19.59 -5.62
N TRP A 108 14.63 18.94 -4.68
CA TRP A 108 14.07 19.56 -3.48
C TRP A 108 14.71 19.01 -2.18
N LEU A 109 15.83 18.28 -2.28
CA LEU A 109 16.44 17.55 -1.18
C LEU A 109 17.51 18.40 -0.45
N ASP A 110 17.04 19.37 0.34
CA ASP A 110 17.84 19.92 1.43
C ASP A 110 17.71 19.02 2.67
N ALA A 111 18.85 18.68 3.30
CA ALA A 111 18.93 17.72 4.40
C ALA A 111 18.62 18.34 5.78
N ASP A 112 18.38 19.65 5.87
CA ASP A 112 18.00 20.29 7.13
C ASP A 112 16.54 19.95 7.51
N LYS A 113 16.39 19.24 8.64
CA LYS A 113 15.09 18.87 9.25
C LYS A 113 14.19 20.07 9.58
N ASN A 114 14.75 21.28 9.69
CA ASN A 114 13.98 22.51 9.87
C ASN A 114 14.18 23.51 8.72
N GLY A 115 14.88 23.11 7.66
CA GLY A 115 15.20 23.93 6.50
C GLY A 115 14.19 23.79 5.37
N TYR A 116 14.67 24.03 4.14
CA TYR A 116 13.78 24.07 2.97
C TYR A 116 13.22 22.68 2.65
N GLY A 117 14.02 21.63 2.81
CA GLY A 117 13.58 20.24 2.60
C GLY A 117 12.42 19.84 3.52
N ALA A 118 12.40 20.31 4.77
CA ALA A 118 11.29 20.09 5.68
C ALA A 118 10.00 20.80 5.24
N GLN A 119 10.12 22.02 4.69
CA GLN A 119 8.97 22.76 4.13
C GLN A 119 8.39 22.04 2.92
N ILE A 120 9.24 21.46 2.08
CA ILE A 120 8.84 20.62 0.94
C ILE A 120 8.08 19.38 1.42
N ILE A 121 8.61 18.64 2.40
CA ILE A 121 7.90 17.47 2.94
C ILE A 121 6.52 17.87 3.49
N ALA A 122 6.45 18.96 4.25
CA ALA A 122 5.18 19.48 4.75
C ALA A 122 4.20 19.84 3.62
N HIS A 123 4.69 20.53 2.57
CA HIS A 123 3.89 20.90 1.40
C HIS A 123 3.36 19.68 0.64
N LEU A 124 4.21 18.68 0.40
CA LEU A 124 3.84 17.44 -0.28
C LEU A 124 2.79 16.66 0.52
N LEU A 125 2.95 16.56 1.84
CA LEU A 125 1.98 15.89 2.70
C LEU A 125 0.63 16.61 2.74
N LEU A 126 0.62 17.94 2.81
CA LEU A 126 -0.62 18.74 2.75
C LEU A 126 -1.33 18.56 1.40
N THR A 127 -0.58 18.62 0.30
CA THR A 127 -1.12 18.44 -1.05
C THR A 127 -1.65 17.02 -1.25
N ALA A 128 -0.90 16.00 -0.79
CA ALA A 128 -1.33 14.62 -0.82
C ALA A 128 -2.61 14.41 -0.01
N ALA A 129 -2.70 14.93 1.21
CA ALA A 129 -3.90 14.83 2.04
C ALA A 129 -5.11 15.51 1.41
N HIS A 130 -4.94 16.70 0.83
CA HIS A 130 -6.01 17.41 0.13
C HIS A 130 -6.50 16.61 -1.09
N ARG A 131 -5.59 16.13 -1.94
CA ARG A 131 -5.93 15.32 -3.14
C ARG A 131 -6.57 13.98 -2.76
N ALA A 132 -6.08 13.33 -1.72
CA ALA A 132 -6.65 12.10 -1.20
C ALA A 132 -8.11 12.27 -0.79
N SER A 133 -8.43 13.38 -0.10
CA SER A 133 -9.81 13.72 0.26
C SER A 133 -10.71 13.88 -0.98
N LEU A 134 -10.24 14.61 -1.99
CA LEU A 134 -10.99 14.79 -3.25
C LEU A 134 -11.22 13.48 -4.01
N LEU A 135 -10.30 12.51 -3.88
CA LEU A 135 -10.38 11.19 -4.51
C LEU A 135 -11.12 10.15 -3.64
N GLY A 136 -11.59 10.52 -2.44
CA GLY A 136 -12.31 9.62 -1.53
C GLY A 136 -11.44 8.67 -0.72
N TYR A 137 -10.11 8.85 -0.70
CA TYR A 137 -9.22 8.07 0.15
C TYR A 137 -9.38 8.47 1.62
N ARG A 138 -9.36 7.48 2.51
CA ARG A 138 -9.42 7.72 3.96
C ARG A 138 -8.04 7.91 4.55
N ARG A 139 -7.96 8.63 5.68
CA ARG A 139 -6.74 8.79 6.49
C ARG A 139 -5.99 7.47 6.71
N LYS A 140 -6.70 6.39 7.01
CA LYS A 140 -6.07 5.07 7.27
C LYS A 140 -5.33 4.50 6.07
N GLU A 141 -5.74 4.85 4.85
CA GLU A 141 -5.08 4.38 3.62
C GLU A 141 -3.79 5.17 3.38
N LEU A 142 -3.78 6.46 3.71
CA LEU A 142 -2.55 7.28 3.70
C LEU A 142 -1.55 6.81 4.75
N VAL A 143 -2.01 6.56 5.99
CA VAL A 143 -1.15 6.07 7.07
C VAL A 143 -0.54 4.71 6.71
N ARG A 144 -1.32 3.79 6.13
CA ARG A 144 -0.79 2.50 5.66
C ARG A 144 0.30 2.64 4.62
N LEU A 145 0.19 3.62 3.72
CA LEU A 145 1.24 3.89 2.74
C LEU A 145 2.51 4.43 3.42
N LEU A 146 2.38 5.33 4.39
CA LEU A 146 3.52 5.81 5.20
C LEU A 146 4.20 4.67 5.97
N ASP A 147 3.40 3.80 6.61
CA ASP A 147 3.90 2.62 7.33
C ASP A 147 4.61 1.63 6.39
N ALA A 148 4.11 1.47 5.16
CA ALA A 148 4.73 0.64 4.11
C ALA A 148 6.04 1.26 3.60
N ALA A 149 6.10 2.58 3.47
CA ALA A 149 7.32 3.31 3.13
C ALA A 149 8.36 3.34 4.27
N GLY A 150 7.98 2.95 5.48
CA GLY A 150 8.90 2.86 6.63
C GLY A 150 9.15 4.21 7.30
N ALA A 151 8.27 5.20 7.07
CA ALA A 151 8.27 6.43 7.83
C ALA A 151 7.82 6.13 9.26
N GLY A 152 8.72 6.27 10.24
CA GLY A 152 8.51 5.97 11.66
C GLY A 152 9.26 6.93 12.57
#